data_AF-A0A7S4IU72-F1
#
_entry.id   AF-A0A7S4IU72-F1
#
_cell.length_a   1.000
_cell.length_b   1.000
_cell.length_c   1.000
_cell.angle_alpha   90.00
_cell.angle_beta   90.00
_cell.angle_gamma   90.00
#
_symmetry.space_group_name_H-M   'P 1'
#
loop_
_entity.id
_entity.type
_entity.pdbx_description
1 polymer ?
#
loop_
_entity_poly.entity_id
_entity_poly.type
_entity_poly.pdbx_seq_one_letter_code
_entity_poly.pdbx_strand_id
1 'polypeptide(L)'
;GPIEMMGRAKVIGDRVTFIDGNNLMMQRKVTKGRELLAEKLAGVKGSKIVLVFDGKKGEEESSSGIDPEVVVTFGGNEHGDDRVSADEWIIAQLQETVATTGEVQVVTADKELRRVCQRTSAKTINPVKFWRRYLPRLKGLKSDYSNAPKENDEW
;
A
#
# COMPACT_ATOMS: atom_id res chain seq x y z
N GLY A 1 19.82 -29.11 26.76
CA GLY A 1 18.53 -28.54 27.21
C GLY A 1 17.68 -28.26 25.99
N PRO A 2 16.35 -28.41 26.04
CA PRO A 2 15.52 -28.39 24.85
C PRO A 2 15.54 -27.01 24.18
N ILE A 3 15.56 -27.04 22.84
CA ILE A 3 15.53 -25.88 21.96
C ILE A 3 14.09 -25.40 21.91
N GLU A 4 13.75 -24.36 22.66
CA GLU A 4 12.48 -23.66 22.49
C GLU A 4 12.52 -22.86 21.18
N MET A 5 11.91 -23.43 20.14
CA MET A 5 11.49 -22.69 18.96
C MET A 5 10.35 -21.74 19.35
N MET A 6 10.68 -20.61 19.98
CA MET A 6 9.76 -19.48 20.07
C MET A 6 9.64 -18.85 18.69
N GLY A 7 8.59 -19.25 17.96
CA GLY A 7 8.09 -18.50 16.82
C GLY A 7 7.89 -17.05 17.27
N ARG A 8 8.62 -16.13 16.65
CA ARG A 8 8.50 -14.69 16.93
C ARG A 8 7.03 -14.31 16.81
N ALA A 9 6.41 -13.98 17.95
CA ALA A 9 5.12 -13.34 17.97
C ALA A 9 5.24 -12.07 17.12
N LYS A 10 4.64 -12.11 15.92
CA LYS A 10 4.70 -11.00 14.98
C LYS A 10 3.88 -9.87 15.58
N VAL A 11 4.54 -8.83 16.06
CA VAL A 11 3.87 -7.64 16.60
C VAL A 11 2.95 -7.13 15.49
N ILE A 12 1.65 -7.08 15.79
CA ILE A 12 0.64 -6.50 14.91
C ILE A 12 0.93 -4.98 14.92
N GLY A 13 1.84 -4.55 14.04
CA GLY A 13 2.36 -3.17 14.02
C GLY A 13 3.41 -2.89 12.94
N ASP A 14 4.19 -3.87 12.49
CA ASP A 14 5.42 -3.61 11.71
C ASP A 14 5.25 -3.56 10.18
N ARG A 15 4.01 -3.49 9.68
CA ARG A 15 3.77 -3.50 8.24
C ARG A 15 3.43 -2.11 7.71
N VAL A 16 4.20 -1.63 6.75
CA VAL A 16 3.89 -0.42 5.98
C VAL A 16 3.42 -0.82 4.60
N THR A 17 2.30 -0.26 4.16
CA THR A 17 1.79 -0.43 2.80
C THR A 17 1.77 0.93 2.11
N PHE A 18 2.69 1.11 1.17
CA PHE A 18 2.67 2.24 0.24
C PHE A 18 1.67 1.95 -0.88
N ILE A 19 0.87 2.95 -1.21
CA ILE A 19 -0.15 2.85 -2.26
C ILE A 19 0.11 3.97 -3.26
N ASP A 20 0.40 3.59 -4.50
CA ASP A 20 0.40 4.51 -5.63
C ASP A 20 -1.07 4.88 -5.93
N GLY A 21 -1.47 6.07 -5.48
CA GLY A 21 -2.83 6.56 -5.52
C GLY A 21 -3.34 6.77 -6.94
N ASN A 22 -2.49 7.25 -7.85
CA ASN A 22 -2.86 7.43 -9.26
C ASN A 22 -3.19 6.09 -9.90
N ASN A 23 -2.34 5.09 -9.70
CA ASN A 23 -2.54 3.76 -10.25
C ASN A 23 -3.72 3.03 -9.62
N LEU A 24 -3.94 3.24 -8.33
CA LEU A 24 -5.09 2.69 -7.62
C LEU A 24 -6.41 3.29 -8.15
N MET A 25 -6.44 4.58 -8.49
CA MET A 25 -7.60 5.29 -9.05
C MET A 25 -7.88 4.96 -10.52
N MET A 26 -6.87 4.55 -11.31
CA MET A 26 -7.06 4.20 -12.73
C MET A 26 -7.96 2.98 -12.96
N GLN A 27 -8.34 2.24 -11.90
CA GLN A 27 -9.20 1.07 -12.02
C GLN A 27 -10.67 1.45 -12.24
N ARG A 28 -11.35 0.71 -13.13
CA ARG A 28 -12.78 0.92 -13.40
C ARG A 28 -13.61 0.79 -12.12
N LYS A 29 -14.54 1.73 -11.91
CA LYS A 29 -15.49 1.78 -10.77
C LYS A 29 -14.86 2.06 -9.40
N VAL A 30 -13.61 2.52 -9.35
CA VAL A 30 -12.98 3.03 -8.11
C VAL A 30 -13.33 4.50 -7.90
N THR A 31 -13.37 4.93 -6.64
CA THR A 31 -13.62 6.35 -6.32
C THR A 31 -12.51 7.22 -6.88
N LYS A 32 -12.89 8.35 -7.44
CA LYS A 32 -11.94 9.37 -7.90
C LYS A 32 -11.81 10.45 -6.83
N GLY A 33 -10.62 11.02 -6.72
CA GLY A 33 -10.31 12.07 -5.75
C GLY A 33 -9.50 11.55 -4.57
N ARG A 34 -8.60 12.39 -4.08
CA ARG A 34 -7.62 12.02 -3.04
C ARG A 34 -8.33 11.76 -1.70
N GLU A 35 -9.26 12.64 -1.36
CA GLU A 35 -10.02 12.64 -0.09
C GLU A 35 -10.92 11.40 0.02
N LEU A 36 -11.74 11.17 -1.00
CA LEU A 36 -12.65 10.02 -1.02
C LEU A 36 -11.90 8.68 -1.07
N LEU A 37 -10.71 8.65 -1.68
CA LEU A 37 -9.86 7.47 -1.64
C LEU A 37 -9.28 7.26 -0.25
N ALA A 38 -8.82 8.32 0.43
CA ALA A 38 -8.34 8.26 1.80
C ALA A 38 -9.43 7.76 2.76
N GLU A 39 -10.64 8.31 2.70
CA GLU A 39 -11.79 7.84 3.49
C GLU A 39 -12.08 6.35 3.28
N LYS A 40 -11.99 5.87 2.04
CA LYS A 40 -12.17 4.45 1.73
C LYS A 40 -11.08 3.56 2.28
N LEU A 41 -9.89 4.08 2.54
CA LEU A 41 -8.76 3.34 3.08
C LEU A 41 -8.68 3.43 4.62
N ALA A 42 -9.35 4.40 5.23
CA ALA A 42 -9.40 4.55 6.69
C ALA A 42 -9.92 3.27 7.38
N GLY A 43 -9.38 2.97 8.57
CA GLY A 43 -9.74 1.81 9.38
C GLY A 43 -9.13 0.49 8.90
N VAL A 44 -8.08 0.54 8.08
CA VAL A 44 -7.33 -0.67 7.67
C VAL A 44 -6.51 -1.18 8.86
N LYS A 45 -6.73 -2.45 9.23
CA LYS A 45 -6.05 -3.06 10.38
C LYS A 45 -4.75 -3.74 9.99
N GLY A 46 -3.78 -3.73 10.90
CA GLY A 46 -2.52 -4.48 10.77
C GLY A 46 -1.60 -3.99 9.66
N SER A 47 -1.74 -2.73 9.23
CA SER A 47 -0.79 -2.05 8.37
C SER A 47 -0.91 -0.54 8.55
N LYS A 48 0.21 0.18 8.66
CA LYS A 48 0.22 1.61 8.36
C LYS A 48 -0.01 1.77 6.85
N ILE A 49 -0.94 2.63 6.46
CA ILE A 49 -1.24 2.93 5.05
C ILE A 49 -0.67 4.30 4.71
N VAL A 50 0.16 4.36 3.68
CA VAL A 50 0.69 5.61 3.11
C VAL A 50 0.20 5.68 1.66
N LEU A 51 -0.69 6.62 1.37
CA LEU A 51 -1.30 6.85 0.08
C LEU A 51 -0.60 8.02 -0.62
N VAL A 52 0.10 7.74 -1.71
CA VAL A 52 0.95 8.71 -2.39
C VAL A 52 0.34 9.12 -3.73
N PHE A 53 0.24 10.42 -3.98
CA PHE A 53 -0.24 10.98 -5.24
C PHE A 53 0.82 11.86 -5.88
N ASP A 54 0.82 11.88 -7.20
CA ASP A 54 1.52 12.92 -7.95
C ASP A 54 0.95 14.29 -7.60
N GLY A 55 1.83 15.24 -7.29
CA GLY A 55 1.52 16.65 -7.29
C GLY A 55 1.11 17.14 -8.69
N LYS A 56 0.16 18.07 -8.73
CA LYS A 56 -0.14 18.86 -9.91
C LYS A 56 0.94 19.92 -10.10
N LYS A 57 1.10 20.39 -11.33
CA LYS A 57 2.03 21.49 -11.63
C LYS A 57 1.84 22.68 -10.69
N GLY A 58 2.92 23.13 -10.03
CA GLY A 58 2.92 24.20 -9.03
C GLY A 58 2.36 23.79 -7.65
N GLU A 59 2.06 22.51 -7.44
CA GLU A 59 1.62 21.99 -6.14
C GLU A 59 2.84 21.65 -5.28
N GLU A 60 2.90 22.26 -4.10
CA GLU A 60 3.92 21.98 -3.09
C GLU A 60 3.78 20.56 -2.54
N GLU A 61 4.91 19.97 -2.13
CA GLU A 61 4.87 18.69 -1.40
C GLU A 61 4.10 18.88 -0.08
N SER A 62 3.22 17.92 0.21
CA SER A 62 2.47 17.94 1.46
C SER A 62 2.16 16.53 1.95
N SER A 63 2.07 16.39 3.27
CA SER A 63 1.57 15.19 3.93
C SER A 63 0.45 15.55 4.91
N SER A 64 -0.55 14.69 5.01
CA SER A 64 -1.72 14.91 5.87
C SER A 64 -2.36 13.60 6.29
N GLY A 65 -3.10 13.61 7.40
CA GLY A 65 -3.79 12.43 7.91
C GLY A 65 -2.85 11.39 8.55
N ILE A 66 -3.45 10.45 9.27
CA ILE A 66 -2.74 9.38 9.98
C ILE A 66 -3.28 7.97 9.67
N ASP A 67 -4.51 7.88 9.14
CA ASP A 67 -5.17 6.64 8.74
C ASP A 67 -6.16 6.90 7.57
N PRO A 68 -5.68 6.87 6.32
CA PRO A 68 -4.28 6.76 5.92
C PRO A 68 -3.50 8.07 6.07
N GLU A 69 -2.17 7.96 6.08
CA GLU A 69 -1.29 9.09 5.75
C GLU A 69 -1.39 9.33 4.24
N VAL A 70 -1.68 10.56 3.83
CA VAL A 70 -1.80 10.99 2.44
C VAL A 70 -0.65 11.90 2.11
N VAL A 71 0.12 11.52 1.11
CA VAL A 71 1.26 12.27 0.58
C VAL A 71 0.93 12.76 -0.81
N VAL A 72 1.16 14.04 -1.06
CA VAL A 72 1.16 14.64 -2.39
C VAL A 72 2.59 15.07 -2.68
N THR A 73 3.19 14.50 -3.71
CA THR A 73 4.57 14.80 -4.08
C THR A 73 4.70 16.20 -4.67
N PHE A 74 5.92 16.74 -4.70
CA PHE A 74 6.17 18.02 -5.35
C PHE A 74 5.85 17.94 -6.85
N GLY A 75 4.91 18.76 -7.30
CA GLY A 75 4.40 18.74 -8.67
C GLY A 75 5.26 19.50 -9.69
N GLY A 76 6.40 20.01 -9.24
CA GLY A 76 7.31 20.82 -10.03
C GLY A 76 6.92 22.29 -10.09
N ASN A 77 7.84 23.12 -10.55
CA ASN A 77 7.63 24.57 -10.70
C ASN A 77 6.62 24.90 -11.84
N GLU A 78 6.45 26.19 -12.17
CA GLU A 78 5.58 26.65 -13.25
C GLU A 78 5.99 26.19 -14.67
N HIS A 79 7.12 25.51 -14.82
CA HIS A 79 7.54 24.84 -16.05
C HIS A 79 7.40 23.32 -15.96
N GLY A 80 7.16 22.78 -14.77
CA GLY A 80 7.09 21.35 -14.49
C GLY A 80 8.46 20.73 -14.21
N ASP A 81 9.50 21.56 -14.05
CA ASP A 81 10.82 21.11 -13.65
C ASP A 81 10.82 20.67 -12.18
N ASP A 82 11.79 19.83 -11.83
CA ASP A 82 12.00 19.29 -10.48
C ASP A 82 10.82 18.48 -9.91
N ARG A 83 9.84 18.13 -10.75
CA ARG A 83 8.70 17.30 -10.33
C ARG A 83 9.21 15.96 -9.80
N VAL A 84 8.65 15.56 -8.66
CA VAL A 84 8.84 14.23 -8.08
C VAL A 84 7.57 13.43 -8.32
N SER A 85 7.69 12.30 -9.00
CA SER A 85 6.56 11.39 -9.20
C SER A 85 6.26 10.58 -7.93
N ALA A 86 5.02 10.10 -7.81
CA ALA A 86 4.64 9.19 -6.72
C ALA A 86 5.53 7.94 -6.68
N ASP A 87 5.90 7.40 -7.84
CA ASP A 87 6.77 6.22 -7.95
C ASP A 87 8.18 6.52 -7.41
N GLU A 88 8.77 7.65 -7.79
CA GLU A 88 10.10 8.07 -7.29
C GLU A 88 10.09 8.28 -5.78
N TRP A 89 9.06 8.95 -5.26
CA TRP A 89 8.91 9.18 -3.83
C TRP A 89 8.79 7.86 -3.07
N ILE A 90 7.95 6.92 -3.55
CA ILE A 90 7.81 5.59 -2.96
C ILE A 90 9.16 4.86 -2.99
N ILE A 91 9.91 4.91 -4.09
CA ILE A 91 11.21 4.24 -4.20
C ILE A 91 12.20 4.76 -3.16
N ALA A 92 12.28 6.08 -2.97
CA ALA A 92 13.14 6.68 -1.95
C ALA A 92 12.76 6.16 -0.55
N GLN A 93 11.46 6.17 -0.24
CA GLN A 93 10.96 5.71 1.06
C GLN A 93 11.09 4.21 1.28
N LEU A 94 11.02 3.39 0.22
CA LEU A 94 11.22 1.94 0.32
C LEU A 94 12.59 1.59 0.89
N GLN A 95 13.64 2.31 0.48
CA GLN A 95 15.00 2.01 0.91
C GLN A 95 15.16 2.23 2.43
N GLU A 96 14.63 3.34 2.94
CA GLU A 96 14.66 3.68 4.36
C GLU A 96 13.72 2.78 5.20
N THR A 97 12.53 2.52 4.67
CA THR A 97 11.49 1.76 5.38
C THR A 97 11.84 0.28 5.49
N VAL A 98 12.44 -0.33 4.46
CA VAL A 98 12.89 -1.73 4.52
C VAL A 98 14.03 -1.91 5.53
N ALA A 99 14.89 -0.91 5.70
CA ALA A 99 15.96 -0.97 6.69
C ALA A 99 15.44 -0.93 8.13
N THR A 100 14.28 -0.29 8.36
CA THR A 100 13.71 -0.06 9.69
C THR A 100 12.56 -1.00 10.03
N THR A 101 11.84 -1.51 9.03
CA THR A 101 10.66 -2.37 9.20
C THR A 101 10.83 -3.69 8.46
N GLY A 102 10.32 -4.77 9.05
CA GLY A 102 10.48 -6.11 8.49
C GLY A 102 9.52 -6.45 7.34
N GLU A 103 8.41 -5.71 7.17
CA GLU A 103 7.42 -6.00 6.13
C GLU A 103 6.92 -4.75 5.42
N VAL A 104 7.38 -4.55 4.19
CA VAL A 104 6.91 -3.48 3.31
C VAL A 104 6.09 -4.03 2.15
N GLN A 105 4.98 -3.38 1.86
CA GLN A 105 4.12 -3.68 0.72
C GLN A 105 3.94 -2.45 -0.17
N VAL A 106 3.81 -2.68 -1.48
CA VAL A 106 3.52 -1.64 -2.46
C VAL A 106 2.35 -2.05 -3.32
N VAL A 107 1.30 -1.23 -3.32
CA VAL A 107 0.14 -1.42 -4.20
C VAL A 107 0.35 -0.61 -5.48
N THR A 108 0.70 -1.29 -6.57
CA THR A 108 0.89 -0.66 -7.88
C THR A 108 0.72 -1.65 -9.03
N ALA A 109 0.28 -1.15 -10.19
CA ALA A 109 0.36 -1.83 -11.47
C ALA A 109 1.56 -1.44 -12.33
N ASP A 110 2.32 -0.41 -11.93
CA ASP A 110 3.48 0.04 -12.67
C ASP A 110 4.57 -1.04 -12.74
N LYS A 111 5.18 -1.19 -13.92
CA LYS A 111 6.15 -2.28 -14.17
C LYS A 111 7.52 -1.95 -13.59
N GLU A 112 7.92 -0.68 -13.59
CA GLU A 112 9.22 -0.24 -13.13
C GLU A 112 9.27 -0.23 -11.60
N LEU A 113 8.26 0.35 -10.95
CA LEU A 113 8.14 0.30 -9.50
C LEU A 113 8.10 -1.15 -8.97
N ARG A 114 7.43 -2.05 -9.70
CA ARG A 114 7.46 -3.49 -9.37
C ARG A 114 8.84 -4.11 -9.46
N ARG A 115 9.63 -3.76 -10.47
CA ARG A 115 11.02 -4.24 -10.61
C ARG A 115 11.89 -3.73 -9.47
N VAL A 116 11.69 -2.48 -9.03
CA VAL A 116 12.41 -1.93 -7.88
C VAL A 116 12.03 -2.66 -6.59
N CYS A 117 10.75 -2.88 -6.33
CA CYS A 117 10.28 -3.61 -5.15
C CYS A 117 10.89 -5.02 -5.05
N GLN A 118 11.04 -5.72 -6.18
CA GLN A 118 11.67 -7.04 -6.21
C GLN A 118 13.13 -7.02 -5.76
N ARG A 119 13.84 -5.91 -5.93
CA ARG A 119 15.23 -5.72 -5.50
C ARG A 119 15.34 -5.31 -4.03
N THR A 120 14.28 -4.72 -3.46
CA THR A 120 14.26 -4.19 -2.09
C THR A 120 13.52 -5.10 -1.10
N SER A 121 13.25 -6.36 -1.45
CA SER A 121 12.45 -7.31 -0.63
C SER A 121 11.01 -6.84 -0.32
N ALA A 122 10.53 -5.76 -0.93
CA ALA A 122 9.17 -5.26 -0.76
C ALA A 122 8.18 -6.12 -1.56
N LYS A 123 7.04 -6.46 -0.94
CA LYS A 123 5.99 -7.25 -1.61
C LYS A 123 5.13 -6.34 -2.48
N THR A 124 4.90 -6.73 -3.73
CA THR A 124 4.01 -5.98 -4.62
C THR A 124 2.60 -6.56 -4.61
N ILE A 125 1.59 -5.70 -4.63
CA ILE A 125 0.17 -6.06 -4.70
C ILE A 125 -0.43 -5.38 -5.91
N ASN A 126 -1.11 -6.16 -6.76
CA ASN A 126 -1.86 -5.60 -7.88
C ASN A 126 -3.10 -4.80 -7.37
N PRO A 127 -3.36 -3.58 -7.86
CA PRO A 127 -4.50 -2.74 -7.46
C PRO A 127 -5.86 -3.45 -7.50
N VAL A 128 -6.12 -4.25 -8.53
CA VAL A 128 -7.37 -5.02 -8.66
C VAL A 128 -7.49 -6.05 -7.55
N LYS A 129 -6.39 -6.74 -7.21
CA LYS A 129 -6.36 -7.69 -6.09
C LYS A 129 -6.52 -6.95 -4.76
N PHE A 130 -5.89 -5.79 -4.62
CA PHE A 130 -6.00 -4.97 -3.43
C PHE A 130 -7.46 -4.64 -3.13
N TRP A 131 -8.17 -4.04 -4.08
CA TRP A 131 -9.58 -3.68 -3.95
C TRP A 131 -10.51 -4.86 -3.68
N ARG A 132 -10.38 -5.94 -4.45
CA ARG A 132 -11.34 -7.05 -4.39
C ARG A 132 -11.12 -8.01 -3.22
N ARG A 133 -9.88 -8.11 -2.73
CA ARG A 133 -9.47 -9.16 -1.79
C ARG A 133 -8.81 -8.63 -0.53
N TYR A 134 -7.87 -7.71 -0.62
CA TYR A 134 -7.13 -7.26 0.55
C TYR A 134 -7.93 -6.26 1.37
N LEU A 135 -8.42 -5.17 0.76
CA LEU A 135 -9.12 -4.12 1.49
C LEU A 135 -10.33 -4.64 2.31
N PRO A 136 -11.25 -5.48 1.77
CA PRO A 136 -12.35 -6.01 2.57
C PRO A 136 -11.89 -6.84 3.77
N ARG A 137 -10.80 -7.61 3.63
CA ARG A 137 -10.24 -8.42 4.73
C ARG A 137 -9.56 -7.55 5.78
N LEU A 138 -8.76 -6.58 5.33
CA LEU A 138 -8.09 -5.63 6.21
C LEU A 138 -9.07 -4.76 7.00
N LYS A 139 -10.30 -4.57 6.48
CA LYS A 139 -11.41 -3.93 7.18
C LYS A 139 -12.28 -4.89 8.03
N GLY A 140 -11.94 -6.18 8.08
CA GLY A 140 -12.70 -7.19 8.81
C GLY A 140 -14.06 -7.54 8.20
N LEU A 141 -14.31 -7.15 6.94
CA LEU A 141 -15.58 -7.41 6.22
C LEU A 141 -15.62 -8.79 5.54
N LYS A 142 -14.49 -9.49 5.48
CA LYS A 142 -14.41 -10.89 5.02
C LYS A 142 -13.56 -11.65 6.02
N SER A 143 -14.09 -12.75 6.56
CA SER A 143 -13.35 -13.64 7.44
C SER A 143 -12.09 -14.17 6.73
N ASP A 144 -11.10 -14.45 7.55
CA ASP A 144 -9.82 -15.02 7.14
C ASP A 144 -10.06 -16.36 6.43
N TYR A 145 -9.11 -16.78 5.61
CA TYR A 145 -9.17 -18.03 4.87
C TYR A 145 -9.24 -19.25 5.82
N SER A 146 -10.40 -19.52 6.42
CA SER A 146 -10.84 -20.89 6.55
C SER A 146 -11.07 -21.35 5.12
N ASN A 147 -10.03 -21.92 4.51
CA ASN A 147 -10.25 -22.98 3.54
C ASN A 147 -10.96 -24.11 4.31
N ALA A 148 -12.24 -23.92 4.64
CA ALA A 148 -13.09 -25.04 4.94
C ALA A 148 -13.04 -25.89 3.66
N PRO A 149 -12.58 -27.15 3.72
CA PRO A 149 -12.70 -28.03 2.58
C PRO A 149 -14.14 -27.96 2.10
N LYS A 150 -14.36 -27.96 0.78
CA LYS A 150 -15.69 -28.17 0.24
C LYS A 150 -16.22 -29.43 0.92
N GLU A 151 -17.33 -29.33 1.64
CA GLU A 151 -18.07 -30.51 2.01
C GLU A 151 -18.32 -31.27 0.70
N ASN A 152 -17.77 -32.47 0.62
CA ASN A 152 -18.14 -33.38 -0.46
C ASN A 152 -19.64 -33.60 -0.28
N ASP A 153 -20.44 -33.08 -1.21
CA ASP A 153 -21.80 -33.56 -1.42
C ASP A 153 -21.67 -35.02 -1.92
N GLU A 154 -21.52 -35.95 -0.97
CA GLU A 154 -21.76 -37.36 -1.22
C GLU A 154 -23.27 -37.57 -1.23
N TRP A 155 -23.80 -37.82 -2.44
CA TRP A 155 -25.14 -38.37 -2.68
C TRP A 155 -25.07 -39.89 -2.72
#